data_AF-C6HIN9-F1
#
_entry.id   AF-C6HIN9-F1
#
_cell.length_a   1.000
_cell.length_b   1.000
_cell.length_c   1.000
_cell.angle_alpha   90.00
_cell.angle_beta   90.00
_cell.angle_gamma   90.00
#
_symmetry.space_group_name_H-M   'P 1'
#
loop_
_entity.id
_entity.type
_entity.pdbx_description
1 polymer ?
#
loop_
_entity_poly.entity_id
_entity_poly.type
_entity_poly.pdbx_seq_one_letter_code
_entity_poly.pdbx_strand_id
1 'polypeptide(L)'
;MSHTASHTWLSNETREFEAWARVRDMMVYVAPKSPFTPRTFGAWISHRLAWMEEERGRIFRQAMARQAIEKGWREQVQVGPVLGGKKLPDGLALVLARETIWAPRRGYPSVHSFVPWPSYEELKHEGDDRNKSGYSRFPPLPRGRGNETVNWKQRAPIKQYRFDEVGRPMLETTSVRIQDLEGEILRLVGGALLAELGWLTAISLHRED
;
A
#
# COMPACT_ATOMS: atom_id res chain seq x y z
N MET A 1 18.73 33.49 -25.73
CA MET A 1 17.36 34.03 -25.67
C MET A 1 16.43 32.97 -26.27
N SER A 2 15.54 32.38 -25.48
CA SER A 2 14.56 31.41 -25.97
C SER A 2 13.25 32.16 -26.25
N HIS A 3 12.85 32.22 -27.52
CA HIS A 3 11.57 32.79 -27.92
C HIS A 3 10.51 31.70 -27.78
N THR A 4 9.61 31.86 -26.81
CA THR A 4 8.41 31.00 -26.70
C THR A 4 7.46 31.41 -27.82
N ALA A 5 7.46 30.66 -28.93
CA ALA A 5 6.52 30.90 -30.02
C ALA A 5 5.09 30.66 -29.53
N SER A 6 4.25 31.70 -29.51
CA SER A 6 2.85 31.55 -29.17
C SER A 6 2.11 30.90 -30.35
N HIS A 7 1.72 29.64 -30.19
CA HIS A 7 0.95 28.88 -31.19
C HIS A 7 -0.53 29.31 -31.25
N THR A 8 -0.84 30.57 -30.90
CA THR A 8 -2.20 31.14 -30.90
C THR A 8 -2.77 31.35 -32.30
N TRP A 9 -1.91 31.38 -33.32
CA TRP A 9 -2.29 31.53 -34.74
C TRP A 9 -2.65 30.23 -35.44
N LEU A 10 -2.42 29.08 -34.80
CA LEU A 10 -2.76 27.78 -35.38
C LEU A 10 -4.24 27.48 -35.15
N SER A 11 -4.90 26.95 -36.18
CA SER A 11 -6.25 26.43 -36.03
C SER A 11 -6.26 25.27 -35.03
N ASN A 12 -7.40 25.06 -34.36
CA ASN A 12 -7.56 23.94 -33.43
C ASN A 12 -7.33 22.59 -34.12
N GLU A 13 -7.71 22.46 -35.39
CA GLU A 13 -7.51 21.25 -36.18
C GLU A 13 -6.02 20.97 -36.40
N THR A 14 -5.23 21.98 -36.79
CA THR A 14 -3.78 21.83 -36.96
C THR A 14 -3.10 21.48 -35.64
N ARG A 15 -3.55 22.07 -34.53
CA ARG A 15 -3.03 21.78 -33.18
C ARG A 15 -3.29 20.33 -32.76
N GLU A 16 -4.49 19.80 -33.02
CA GLU A 16 -4.83 18.41 -32.73
C GLU A 16 -4.07 17.44 -33.66
N PHE A 17 -3.85 17.82 -34.92
CA PHE A 17 -3.06 17.01 -35.86
C PHE A 17 -1.59 16.93 -35.43
N GLU A 18 -0.97 18.04 -35.02
CA GLU A 18 0.39 18.06 -34.48
C GLU A 18 0.50 17.22 -33.19
N ALA A 19 -0.51 17.30 -32.31
CA ALA A 19 -0.56 16.48 -31.10
C ALA A 19 -0.65 14.99 -31.43
N TRP A 20 -1.51 14.61 -32.39
CA TRP A 20 -1.60 13.24 -32.87
C TRP A 20 -0.29 12.75 -33.47
N ALA A 21 0.36 13.53 -34.33
CA ALA A 21 1.63 13.16 -34.95
C ALA A 21 2.71 12.88 -33.89
N ARG A 22 2.81 13.75 -32.88
CA ARG A 22 3.74 13.56 -31.75
C ARG A 22 3.46 12.27 -30.97
N VAL A 23 2.20 11.99 -30.65
CA VAL A 23 1.82 10.79 -29.90
C VAL A 23 2.07 9.54 -30.74
N ARG A 24 1.69 9.56 -32.02
CA ARG A 24 1.92 8.46 -32.96
C ARG A 24 3.40 8.09 -33.01
N ASP A 25 4.28 9.08 -33.19
CA ASP A 25 5.72 8.86 -33.36
C ASP A 25 6.35 8.36 -32.04
N MET A 26 5.91 8.88 -30.89
CA MET A 26 6.35 8.42 -29.57
C MET A 26 5.91 6.98 -29.27
N MET A 27 4.68 6.61 -29.65
CA MET A 27 4.11 5.30 -29.33
C MET A 27 4.79 4.15 -30.06
N VAL A 28 5.50 4.41 -31.15
CA VAL A 28 6.38 3.43 -31.81
C VAL A 28 7.44 2.91 -30.84
N TYR A 29 7.97 3.76 -29.97
CA TYR A 29 9.00 3.39 -29.00
C TYR A 29 8.41 2.89 -27.67
N VAL A 30 7.31 3.51 -27.22
CA VAL A 30 6.72 3.19 -25.90
C VAL A 30 5.90 1.90 -25.96
N ALA A 31 5.06 1.73 -26.98
CA ALA A 31 4.09 0.65 -27.05
C ALA A 31 3.80 0.23 -28.51
N PRO A 32 4.78 -0.33 -29.23
CA PRO A 32 4.69 -0.60 -30.67
C PRO A 32 3.56 -1.55 -31.06
N LYS A 33 3.22 -2.51 -30.19
CA LYS A 33 2.22 -3.56 -30.45
C LYS A 33 0.88 -3.31 -29.75
N SER A 34 0.68 -2.14 -29.13
CA SER A 34 -0.56 -1.85 -28.42
C SER A 34 -1.74 -1.72 -29.40
N PRO A 35 -2.87 -2.42 -29.16
CA PRO A 35 -4.08 -2.26 -29.96
C PRO A 35 -4.81 -0.94 -29.68
N PHE A 36 -4.45 -0.24 -28.59
CA PHE A 36 -5.11 1.00 -28.15
C PHE A 36 -4.42 2.26 -28.68
N THR A 37 -3.32 2.13 -29.43
CA THR A 37 -2.65 3.28 -30.03
C THR A 37 -3.42 3.77 -31.26
N PRO A 38 -3.92 5.02 -31.28
CA PRO A 38 -4.69 5.54 -32.41
C PRO A 38 -3.79 5.73 -33.64
N ARG A 39 -3.92 4.80 -34.60
CA ARG A 39 -3.12 4.79 -35.85
C ARG A 39 -3.59 5.81 -36.88
N THR A 40 -4.83 6.26 -36.78
CA THR A 40 -5.45 7.22 -37.70
C THR A 40 -5.88 8.47 -36.92
N PHE A 41 -5.92 9.61 -37.61
CA PHE A 41 -6.36 10.87 -37.01
C PHE A 41 -7.82 10.79 -36.54
N GLY A 42 -8.70 10.10 -37.28
CA GLY A 42 -10.08 9.86 -36.85
C GLY A 42 -10.18 9.10 -35.52
N ALA A 43 -9.41 8.02 -35.36
CA ALA A 43 -9.35 7.27 -34.12
C ALA A 43 -8.79 8.11 -32.95
N TRP A 44 -7.84 9.00 -33.23
CA TRP A 44 -7.32 9.96 -32.25
C TRP A 44 -8.41 10.91 -31.76
N ILE A 45 -9.20 11.50 -32.66
CA ILE A 45 -10.29 12.40 -32.29
C ILE A 45 -11.36 11.65 -31.47
N SER A 46 -11.76 10.45 -31.90
CA SER A 46 -12.71 9.63 -31.12
C SER A 46 -12.18 9.31 -29.72
N HIS A 47 -10.90 8.96 -29.59
CA HIS A 47 -10.26 8.71 -28.30
C HIS A 47 -10.23 9.98 -27.44
N ARG A 48 -9.92 11.15 -28.01
CA ARG A 48 -9.92 12.44 -27.30
C ARG A 48 -11.31 12.81 -26.78
N LEU A 49 -12.35 12.59 -27.57
CA LEU A 49 -13.74 12.81 -27.14
C LEU A 49 -14.14 11.86 -26.00
N ALA A 50 -13.82 10.56 -26.12
CA ALA A 50 -14.08 9.60 -25.07
C ALA A 50 -13.36 9.95 -23.76
N TRP A 51 -12.09 10.36 -23.85
CA TRP A 51 -11.31 10.79 -22.70
C TRP A 51 -11.88 12.06 -22.05
N MET A 52 -12.33 13.03 -22.84
CA MET A 52 -12.99 14.23 -22.31
C MET A 52 -14.30 13.91 -21.60
N GLU A 53 -15.08 12.96 -22.10
CA GLU A 53 -16.33 12.53 -21.46
C GLU A 53 -16.06 11.81 -20.14
N GLU A 54 -15.07 10.91 -20.11
CA GLU A 54 -14.65 10.25 -18.88
C GLU A 54 -14.13 11.25 -17.85
N GLU A 55 -13.32 12.23 -18.28
CA GLU A 55 -12.77 13.27 -17.42
C GLU A 55 -13.88 14.14 -16.83
N ARG A 56 -14.89 14.50 -17.61
CA ARG A 56 -16.10 15.18 -17.12
C ARG A 56 -16.83 14.34 -16.09
N GLY A 57 -17.02 13.05 -16.35
CA GLY A 57 -17.62 12.11 -15.40
C GLY A 57 -16.82 11.97 -14.12
N ARG A 58 -15.48 11.96 -14.20
CA ARG A 58 -14.57 11.92 -13.05
C ARG A 58 -14.69 13.19 -12.20
N ILE A 59 -14.65 14.36 -12.84
CA ILE A 59 -14.82 15.66 -12.16
C ILE A 59 -16.19 15.72 -11.49
N PHE A 60 -17.24 15.28 -12.18
CA PHE A 60 -18.60 15.24 -11.63
C PHE A 60 -18.68 14.32 -10.41
N ARG A 61 -18.18 13.08 -10.49
CA ARG A 61 -18.12 12.16 -9.34
C ARG A 61 -17.31 12.74 -8.18
N GLN A 62 -16.19 13.39 -8.48
CA GLN A 62 -15.37 14.03 -7.45
C GLN A 62 -16.08 15.22 -6.80
N ALA A 63 -16.77 16.06 -7.57
CA ALA A 63 -17.57 17.16 -7.07
C ALA A 63 -18.73 16.65 -6.20
N MET A 64 -19.43 15.60 -6.65
CA MET A 64 -20.49 14.94 -5.89
C MET A 64 -19.95 14.31 -4.59
N ALA A 65 -18.81 13.64 -4.63
CA ALA A 65 -18.16 13.07 -3.45
C ALA A 65 -17.73 14.16 -2.46
N ARG A 66 -17.18 15.28 -2.93
CA ARG A 66 -16.84 16.44 -2.08
C ARG A 66 -18.08 17.04 -1.46
N GLN A 67 -19.15 17.23 -2.24
CA GLN A 67 -20.42 17.75 -1.74
C GLN A 67 -21.07 16.81 -0.72
N ALA A 68 -20.97 15.49 -0.89
CA ALA A 68 -21.42 14.50 0.08
C ALA A 68 -20.61 14.60 1.39
N ILE A 69 -19.27 14.73 1.29
CA ILE A 69 -18.39 14.92 2.45
C ILE A 69 -18.74 16.23 3.20
N GLU A 70 -18.91 17.34 2.48
CA GLU A 70 -19.27 18.66 3.05
C GLU A 70 -20.64 18.67 3.70
N LYS A 71 -21.63 17.98 3.10
CA LYS A 71 -22.97 17.81 3.67
C LYS A 71 -23.00 16.80 4.83
N GLY A 72 -21.86 16.26 5.23
CA GLY A 72 -21.76 15.28 6.31
C GLY A 72 -22.31 13.90 5.96
N TRP A 73 -22.61 13.64 4.68
CA TRP A 73 -22.97 12.32 4.17
C TRP A 73 -21.70 11.49 4.04
N ARG A 74 -21.05 11.23 5.18
CA ARG A 74 -20.23 10.04 5.30
C ARG A 74 -21.22 8.92 5.46
N GLU A 75 -21.51 8.21 4.37
CA GLU A 75 -22.02 6.86 4.49
C GLU A 75 -20.95 6.11 5.30
N GLN A 76 -21.13 6.08 6.62
CA GLN A 76 -20.33 5.24 7.48
C GLN A 76 -20.69 3.85 7.01
N VAL A 77 -19.84 3.28 6.17
CA VAL A 77 -19.86 1.85 5.92
C VAL A 77 -19.87 1.25 7.31
N GLN A 78 -21.00 0.65 7.69
CA GLN A 78 -21.11 -0.03 8.96
C GLN A 78 -20.26 -1.28 8.84
N VAL A 79 -18.96 -1.10 9.06
CA VAL A 79 -18.03 -2.21 9.19
C VAL A 79 -18.39 -2.86 10.52
N GLY A 80 -19.10 -3.97 10.44
CA GLY A 80 -19.37 -4.82 11.58
C GLY A 80 -18.06 -5.20 12.27
N PRO A 81 -18.06 -5.39 13.60
CA PRO A 81 -16.84 -5.74 14.31
C PRO A 81 -16.29 -7.07 13.79
N VAL A 82 -14.98 -7.14 13.56
CA VAL A 82 -14.29 -8.37 13.13
C VAL A 82 -14.61 -9.50 14.11
N LEU A 83 -15.03 -10.66 13.58
CA LEU A 83 -15.48 -11.82 14.36
C LEU A 83 -16.54 -11.48 15.43
N GLY A 84 -17.45 -10.54 15.14
CA GLY A 84 -18.50 -10.14 16.09
C GLY A 84 -17.98 -9.40 17.32
N GLY A 85 -16.74 -8.90 17.30
CA GLY A 85 -16.13 -8.18 18.42
C GLY A 85 -15.47 -9.08 19.46
N LYS A 86 -15.32 -10.38 19.17
CA LYS A 86 -14.55 -11.31 20.00
C LYS A 86 -13.10 -10.82 20.14
N LYS A 87 -12.52 -11.04 21.31
CA LYS A 87 -11.11 -10.73 21.61
C LYS A 87 -10.41 -12.03 21.96
N LEU A 88 -9.30 -12.30 21.29
CA LEU A 88 -8.44 -13.43 21.64
C LEU A 88 -7.50 -13.02 22.81
N PRO A 89 -7.26 -13.91 23.78
CA PRO A 89 -6.42 -13.62 24.94
C PRO A 89 -4.91 -13.67 24.63
N ASP A 90 -4.53 -14.18 23.46
CA ASP A 90 -3.16 -14.39 23.01
C ASP A 90 -2.46 -13.11 22.48
N GLY A 91 -3.22 -12.03 22.30
CA GLY A 91 -2.70 -10.76 21.76
C GLY A 91 -2.39 -10.80 20.26
N LEU A 92 -2.84 -11.83 19.54
CA LEU A 92 -2.66 -11.96 18.09
C LEU A 92 -3.77 -11.23 17.31
N ALA A 93 -3.49 -10.87 16.07
CA ALA A 93 -4.47 -10.23 15.18
C ALA A 93 -5.66 -11.17 14.90
N LEU A 94 -6.90 -10.69 14.98
CA LEU A 94 -8.09 -11.54 14.81
C LEU A 94 -8.20 -12.23 13.43
N VAL A 95 -7.71 -11.59 12.36
CA VAL A 95 -7.89 -12.10 10.99
C VAL A 95 -6.81 -13.12 10.62
N LEU A 96 -5.56 -12.84 10.97
CA LEU A 96 -4.41 -13.64 10.55
C LEU A 96 -3.84 -14.48 11.68
N ALA A 97 -4.29 -14.24 12.92
CA ALA A 97 -3.75 -14.82 14.15
C ALA A 97 -2.23 -14.79 14.20
N ARG A 98 -1.68 -13.61 13.89
CA ARG A 98 -0.26 -13.31 13.92
C ARG A 98 0.00 -12.08 14.76
N GLU A 99 1.22 -12.01 15.28
CA GLU A 99 1.73 -10.80 15.93
C GLU A 99 1.78 -9.67 14.91
N THR A 100 1.23 -8.52 15.30
CA THR A 100 1.25 -7.33 14.45
C THR A 100 1.22 -6.05 15.26
N ILE A 101 1.73 -4.97 14.67
CA ILE A 101 1.60 -3.60 15.18
C ILE A 101 0.14 -3.11 15.17
N TRP A 102 -0.73 -3.73 14.36
CA TRP A 102 -2.14 -3.38 14.20
C TRP A 102 -3.05 -3.96 15.29
N ALA A 103 -2.59 -3.94 16.55
CA ALA A 103 -3.34 -4.45 17.70
C ALA A 103 -3.88 -3.30 18.58
N PRO A 104 -5.02 -3.50 19.27
CA PRO A 104 -5.52 -2.52 20.23
C PRO A 104 -4.48 -2.21 21.31
N ARG A 105 -4.30 -0.93 21.64
CA ARG A 105 -3.31 -0.45 22.64
C ARG A 105 -3.35 -1.20 23.97
N ARG A 106 -4.53 -1.64 24.41
CA ARG A 106 -4.73 -2.38 25.68
C ARG A 106 -4.28 -3.85 25.64
N GLY A 107 -4.12 -4.43 24.46
CA GLY A 107 -3.66 -5.81 24.25
C GLY A 107 -2.25 -5.89 23.64
N TYR A 108 -1.54 -4.76 23.54
CA TYR A 108 -0.19 -4.74 23.00
C TYR A 108 0.76 -5.42 24.00
N PRO A 109 1.60 -6.38 23.58
CA PRO A 109 2.51 -7.08 24.49
C PRO A 109 3.38 -6.08 25.25
N SER A 110 3.47 -6.25 26.58
CA SER A 110 4.33 -5.41 27.45
C SER A 110 5.82 -5.49 27.10
N VAL A 111 6.20 -6.49 26.32
CA VAL A 111 7.56 -6.72 25.79
C VAL A 111 7.98 -5.61 24.81
N HIS A 112 7.04 -4.88 24.22
CA HIS A 112 7.35 -3.76 23.33
C HIS A 112 6.95 -2.44 23.97
N SER A 113 7.96 -1.60 24.21
CA SER A 113 7.77 -0.25 24.70
C SER A 113 7.11 0.62 23.62
N PHE A 114 6.15 1.45 24.02
CA PHE A 114 5.59 2.45 23.13
C PHE A 114 6.71 3.42 22.71
N VAL A 115 6.89 3.49 21.40
CA VAL A 115 7.96 4.24 20.76
C VAL A 115 7.45 5.63 20.41
N PRO A 116 8.24 6.70 20.61
CA PRO A 116 7.87 8.00 20.09
C PRO A 116 7.77 7.98 18.56
N TRP A 117 7.00 8.93 18.02
CA TRP A 117 7.04 9.21 16.59
C TRP A 117 8.46 9.66 16.18
N PRO A 118 8.87 9.39 14.93
CA PRO A 118 10.14 9.84 14.42
C PRO A 118 10.28 11.37 14.51
N SER A 119 11.48 11.81 14.86
CA SER A 119 11.89 13.20 14.85
C SER A 119 11.98 13.75 13.43
N TYR A 120 11.99 15.08 13.30
CA TYR A 120 12.16 15.75 12.01
C TYR A 120 13.48 15.36 11.32
N GLU A 121 14.56 15.17 12.09
CA GLU A 121 15.85 14.75 11.54
C GLU A 121 15.83 13.34 10.96
N GLU A 122 15.16 12.40 11.64
CA GLU A 122 14.94 11.03 11.16
C GLU A 122 14.13 11.03 9.86
N LEU A 123 13.03 11.78 9.84
CA LEU A 123 12.18 11.93 8.65
C LEU A 123 12.92 12.55 7.48
N LYS A 124 13.75 13.57 7.72
CA LYS A 124 14.54 14.20 6.66
C LYS A 124 15.61 13.26 6.12
N HIS A 125 16.34 12.56 7.00
CA HIS A 125 17.50 11.75 6.60
C HIS A 125 17.11 10.41 5.93
N GLU A 126 16.09 9.72 6.47
CA GLU A 126 15.58 8.46 5.94
C GLU A 126 14.47 8.68 4.89
N GLY A 127 13.87 9.88 4.88
CA GLY A 127 12.89 10.33 3.88
C GLY A 127 13.53 11.23 2.82
N ASP A 128 13.56 12.54 3.00
CA ASP A 128 13.88 13.49 1.92
C ASP A 128 15.29 13.31 1.31
N ASP A 129 16.29 13.02 2.14
CA ASP A 129 17.68 12.79 1.73
C ASP A 129 17.98 11.31 1.39
N ARG A 130 16.94 10.47 1.22
CA ARG A 130 17.07 9.01 0.95
C ARG A 130 17.96 8.67 -0.24
N ASN A 131 18.03 9.54 -1.24
CA ASN A 131 18.87 9.37 -2.43
C ASN A 131 20.38 9.44 -2.12
N LYS A 132 20.77 10.04 -1.00
CA LYS A 132 22.17 10.15 -0.55
C LYS A 132 22.52 9.12 0.52
N SER A 133 21.54 8.72 1.33
CA SER A 133 21.73 7.86 2.50
C SER A 133 21.49 6.37 2.24
N GLY A 134 20.93 6.01 1.07
CA GLY A 134 20.73 4.61 0.67
C GLY A 134 19.52 3.93 1.33
N TYR A 135 18.64 4.69 1.99
CA TYR A 135 17.41 4.16 2.58
C TYR A 135 16.33 3.89 1.51
N SER A 136 15.49 2.88 1.81
CA SER A 136 14.35 2.51 0.96
C SER A 136 13.21 3.52 1.06
N ARG A 137 12.16 3.38 0.23
CA ARG A 137 10.97 4.25 0.24
C ARG A 137 10.00 3.93 1.39
N PHE A 138 10.52 3.73 2.60
CA PHE A 138 9.72 3.49 3.80
C PHE A 138 9.94 4.61 4.81
N PRO A 139 8.95 4.94 5.66
CA PRO A 139 9.17 5.80 6.81
C PRO A 139 10.30 5.28 7.70
N PRO A 140 10.98 6.15 8.47
CA PRO A 140 12.01 5.73 9.40
C PRO A 140 11.48 4.71 10.38
N LEU A 141 12.27 3.67 10.62
CA LEU A 141 11.86 2.59 11.50
C LEU A 141 11.77 3.08 12.95
N PRO A 142 10.77 2.63 13.74
CA PRO A 142 10.64 3.03 15.14
C PRO A 142 11.90 2.68 15.94
N ARG A 143 12.44 3.65 16.68
CA ARG A 143 13.61 3.50 17.57
C ARG A 143 13.20 3.77 19.01
N GLY A 144 13.60 2.89 19.94
CA GLY A 144 13.27 3.05 21.36
C GLY A 144 13.70 4.41 21.93
N ARG A 145 13.11 4.80 23.07
CA ARG A 145 13.56 5.99 23.81
C ARG A 145 15.05 5.84 24.13
N GLY A 146 15.89 6.62 23.45
CA GLY A 146 17.31 6.68 23.75
C GLY A 146 17.61 7.75 24.79
N ASN A 147 18.75 7.59 25.46
CA ASN A 147 19.27 8.59 26.37
C ASN A 147 19.55 9.90 25.61
N GLU A 148 19.39 11.04 26.28
CA GLU A 148 19.59 12.39 25.68
C GLU A 148 20.97 12.54 25.04
N THR A 149 21.97 11.81 25.53
CA THR A 149 23.36 11.84 25.07
C THR A 149 23.64 11.00 23.83
N VAL A 150 22.74 10.10 23.41
CA VAL A 150 22.97 9.20 22.27
C VAL A 150 22.26 9.75 21.04
N ASN A 151 23.02 10.02 19.99
CA ASN A 151 22.48 10.45 18.70
C ASN A 151 21.50 9.41 18.15
N TRP A 152 20.38 9.84 17.58
CA TRP A 152 19.36 8.96 17.03
C TRP A 152 19.91 7.96 16.00
N LYS A 153 20.92 8.34 15.21
CA LYS A 153 21.57 7.48 14.20
C LYS A 153 22.25 6.26 14.81
N GLN A 154 22.67 6.34 16.06
CA GLN A 154 23.34 5.26 16.79
C GLN A 154 22.36 4.33 17.51
N ARG A 155 21.07 4.70 17.59
CA ARG A 155 20.05 3.90 18.26
C ARG A 155 19.57 2.82 17.30
N ALA A 156 19.58 1.54 17.68
CA ALA A 156 19.07 0.50 16.80
C ALA A 156 17.54 0.62 16.59
N PRO A 157 17.02 0.35 15.37
CA PRO A 157 15.58 0.16 15.18
C PRO A 157 15.06 -0.97 16.05
N ILE A 158 13.82 -0.86 16.47
CA ILE A 158 13.14 -1.95 17.18
C ILE A 158 12.89 -3.09 16.19
N LYS A 159 13.06 -4.32 16.68
CA LYS A 159 12.79 -5.52 15.91
C LYS A 159 11.33 -5.54 15.50
N GLN A 160 11.08 -5.56 14.19
CA GLN A 160 9.73 -5.64 13.63
C GLN A 160 9.18 -7.06 13.78
N TYR A 161 7.85 -7.18 13.92
CA TYR A 161 7.20 -8.47 13.75
C TYR A 161 7.39 -8.97 12.32
N ARG A 162 7.50 -10.29 12.16
CA ARG A 162 7.72 -10.92 10.84
C ARG A 162 6.65 -10.52 9.81
N PHE A 163 5.42 -10.31 10.26
CA PHE A 163 4.32 -9.92 9.38
C PHE A 163 4.40 -8.45 8.93
N ASP A 164 4.86 -7.55 9.80
CA ASP A 164 4.94 -6.11 9.52
C ASP A 164 6.33 -5.68 9.01
N GLU A 165 7.19 -6.63 8.68
CA GLU A 165 8.57 -6.36 8.31
C GLU A 165 8.68 -5.62 6.98
N VAL A 166 9.20 -4.39 7.03
CA VAL A 166 9.44 -3.52 5.88
C VAL A 166 10.90 -3.04 5.83
N GLY A 167 11.34 -2.63 4.63
CA GLY A 167 12.67 -2.03 4.44
C GLY A 167 13.84 -3.02 4.37
N ARG A 168 13.58 -4.34 4.41
CA ARG A 168 14.61 -5.32 4.02
C ARG A 168 14.70 -5.43 2.50
N PRO A 169 15.91 -5.42 1.91
CA PRO A 169 16.09 -5.88 0.54
C PRO A 169 15.58 -7.32 0.44
N MET A 170 14.75 -7.63 -0.56
CA MET A 170 14.46 -9.02 -0.86
C MET A 170 15.78 -9.69 -1.28
N LEU A 171 16.37 -10.47 -0.38
CA LEU A 171 17.32 -11.49 -0.77
C LEU A 171 16.47 -12.61 -1.37
N GLU A 172 16.67 -12.91 -2.66
CA GLU A 172 15.97 -13.99 -3.35
C GLU A 172 15.95 -15.23 -2.45
N THR A 173 14.77 -15.56 -1.93
CA THR A 173 14.65 -16.62 -0.94
C THR A 173 14.28 -17.90 -1.66
N THR A 174 15.16 -18.88 -1.46
CA THR A 174 15.03 -20.31 -1.72
C THR A 174 13.60 -20.82 -1.52
N SER A 175 13.11 -21.60 -2.48
CA SER A 175 11.80 -22.24 -2.46
C SER A 175 11.58 -23.09 -1.21
N VAL A 176 10.61 -22.71 -0.38
CA VAL A 176 10.18 -23.50 0.78
C VAL A 176 9.35 -24.68 0.28
N ARG A 177 9.80 -25.91 0.56
CA ARG A 177 9.05 -27.15 0.26
C ARG A 177 7.83 -27.26 1.17
N ILE A 178 6.65 -27.33 0.56
CA ILE A 178 5.36 -27.58 1.19
C ILE A 178 5.27 -29.07 1.56
N GLN A 179 5.82 -29.48 2.71
CA GLN A 179 5.64 -30.88 3.17
C GLN A 179 5.17 -31.02 4.63
N ASP A 180 5.20 -29.98 5.47
CA ASP A 180 4.79 -30.06 6.89
C ASP A 180 3.64 -29.10 7.25
N LEU A 181 2.51 -29.20 6.54
CA LEU A 181 1.44 -28.20 6.62
C LEU A 181 0.73 -28.15 7.99
N GLU A 182 0.48 -29.27 8.67
CA GLU A 182 -0.34 -29.28 9.89
C GLU A 182 0.36 -28.68 11.12
N GLY A 183 1.62 -29.05 11.35
CA GLY A 183 2.44 -28.48 12.42
C GLY A 183 2.76 -27.00 12.18
N GLU A 184 2.86 -26.60 10.91
CA GLU A 184 3.11 -25.21 10.54
C GLU A 184 1.82 -24.36 10.59
N ILE A 185 0.65 -24.89 10.22
CA ILE A 185 -0.66 -24.22 10.38
C ILE A 185 -0.89 -23.83 11.85
N LEU A 186 -0.63 -24.74 12.79
CA LEU A 186 -0.72 -24.43 14.23
C LEU A 186 0.19 -23.26 14.64
N ARG A 187 1.39 -23.17 14.06
CA ARG A 187 2.33 -22.06 14.32
C ARG A 187 1.92 -20.76 13.61
N LEU A 188 1.27 -20.83 12.46
CA LEU A 188 0.94 -19.67 11.63
C LEU A 188 -0.42 -19.05 11.95
N VAL A 189 -1.37 -19.86 12.45
CA VAL A 189 -2.76 -19.49 12.71
C VAL A 189 -3.08 -19.50 14.21
N GLY A 190 -2.24 -20.10 15.06
CA GLY A 190 -2.44 -20.09 16.51
C GLY A 190 -3.58 -21.00 17.00
N GLY A 191 -3.39 -21.61 18.16
CA GLY A 191 -4.34 -22.59 18.71
C GLY A 191 -5.70 -21.99 19.11
N ALA A 192 -5.74 -20.73 19.54
CA ALA A 192 -6.97 -20.09 20.00
C ALA A 192 -7.98 -19.86 18.86
N LEU A 193 -7.51 -19.43 17.68
CA LEU A 193 -8.36 -19.27 16.49
C LEU A 193 -8.84 -20.63 15.97
N LEU A 194 -7.97 -21.64 15.96
CA LEU A 194 -8.33 -22.99 15.53
C LEU A 194 -9.33 -23.67 16.48
N ALA A 195 -9.29 -23.36 17.78
CA ALA A 195 -10.29 -23.79 18.75
C ALA A 195 -11.67 -23.18 18.45
N GLU A 196 -11.72 -21.86 18.23
CA GLU A 196 -12.95 -21.12 17.91
C GLU A 196 -13.58 -21.57 16.59
N LEU A 197 -12.77 -22.00 15.62
CA LEU A 197 -13.25 -22.56 14.35
C LEU A 197 -13.69 -24.03 14.47
N GLY A 198 -13.50 -24.69 15.61
CA GLY A 198 -13.85 -26.10 15.84
C GLY A 198 -12.88 -27.10 15.21
N TRP A 199 -11.69 -26.67 14.79
CA TRP A 199 -10.72 -27.53 14.10
C TRP A 199 -9.91 -28.41 15.06
N LEU A 200 -9.68 -27.96 16.30
CA LEU A 200 -8.96 -28.74 17.30
C LEU A 200 -9.78 -29.91 17.87
N THR A 201 -11.11 -29.85 17.80
CA THR A 201 -11.99 -30.96 18.18
C THR A 201 -12.07 -32.06 17.11
N ALA A 202 -11.81 -31.73 15.83
CA ALA A 202 -11.85 -32.69 14.73
C ALA A 202 -10.59 -33.57 14.66
N ILE A 203 -9.42 -33.04 15.07
CA ILE A 203 -8.14 -33.75 14.99
C ILE A 203 -8.05 -34.88 16.03
N SER A 204 -8.67 -34.72 17.21
CA SER A 204 -8.71 -35.78 18.24
C SER A 204 -9.57 -36.99 17.86
N LEU A 205 -10.45 -36.86 16.85
CA LEU A 205 -11.31 -37.93 16.34
C LEU A 205 -10.68 -38.75 15.20
N HIS A 206 -9.51 -38.36 14.70
CA HIS A 206 -8.79 -39.06 13.63
C HIS A 206 -7.48 -39.71 14.09
N ARG A 207 -7.22 -39.75 15.40
CA ARG A 207 -6.04 -40.38 15.99
C ARG A 207 -6.33 -41.67 16.75
N GLU A 208 -7.59 -42.09 16.76
CA GLU A 208 -8.06 -43.41 17.22
C GLU A 208 -8.68 -44.14 16.03
N ASP A 209 -7.84 -44.61 15.11
CA ASP A 209 -8.08 -45.74 14.20
C ASP A 209 -6.72 -46.27 13.70
#